data_AF-A0A936KAQ8-F1
#
_entry.id   AF-A0A936KAQ8-F1
#
_cell.length_a   1.000
_cell.length_b   1.000
_cell.length_c   1.000
_cell.angle_alpha   90.00
_cell.angle_beta   90.00
_cell.angle_gamma   90.00
#
_symmetry.space_group_name_H-M   'P 1'
#
loop_
_entity.id
_entity.type
_entity.pdbx_description
1 polymer ?
#
loop_
_entity_poly.entity_id
_entity_poly.type
_entity_poly.pdbx_seq_one_letter_code
_entity_poly.pdbx_strand_id
1 'polypeptide(L)'
;MAEHAVIPKSVATDILRALADHGYLIAQEDHRYQVVHWTTEQFKDLLDACEDLIGVAIAKCMTRINSSGLARLQEAVAFEFQDTIDEIQVETMQIRWWVFWQTIISAIEVRNFRRMMLTGMPPALRRRVITSLDPEGLRSMLADMTLLVAAFQSRDHATGAQLLKHQFAAFAPDAVAANEQFNSLASSDEINLHDRRLLSHPVFRPADDVRPPFSIGFREPLSWAEFKALGLAQ
;
A
#
# COMPACT_ATOMS: atom_id res chain seq x y z
N MET A 1 -16.33 5.82 -27.56
CA MET A 1 -15.33 6.72 -26.95
C MET A 1 -15.98 7.32 -25.71
N ALA A 2 -15.54 6.94 -24.51
CA ALA A 2 -16.06 7.54 -23.29
C ALA A 2 -15.48 8.96 -23.16
N GLU A 3 -16.34 9.98 -23.17
CA GLU A 3 -15.97 11.34 -22.81
C GLU A 3 -15.44 11.31 -21.37
N HIS A 4 -14.14 11.58 -21.19
CA HIS A 4 -13.59 11.75 -19.86
C HIS A 4 -14.23 12.99 -19.22
N ALA A 5 -15.04 12.77 -18.18
CA ALA A 5 -15.65 13.86 -17.42
C ALA A 5 -14.55 14.81 -16.91
N VAL A 6 -14.63 16.08 -17.30
CA VAL A 6 -13.73 17.13 -16.81
C VAL A 6 -13.98 17.31 -15.31
N ILE A 7 -13.00 16.98 -14.48
CA ILE A 7 -13.09 17.17 -13.02
C ILE A 7 -13.15 18.68 -12.73
N PRO A 8 -14.16 19.19 -12.00
CA PRO A 8 -14.23 20.60 -11.63
C PRO A 8 -13.00 21.05 -10.84
N LYS A 9 -12.52 22.29 -11.07
CA LYS A 9 -11.32 22.83 -10.41
C LYS A 9 -11.39 22.74 -8.88
N SER A 10 -12.55 23.01 -8.29
CA SER A 10 -12.77 22.89 -6.83
C SER A 10 -12.54 21.48 -6.32
N VAL A 11 -13.10 20.48 -7.02
CA VAL A 11 -12.93 19.07 -6.69
C VAL A 11 -11.47 18.64 -6.85
N ALA A 12 -10.79 19.10 -7.91
CA ALA A 12 -9.36 18.85 -8.11
C ALA A 12 -8.51 19.42 -6.96
N THR A 13 -8.80 20.66 -6.51
CA THR A 13 -8.11 21.29 -5.37
C THR A 13 -8.35 20.52 -4.07
N ASP A 14 -9.58 20.06 -3.80
CA ASP A 14 -9.88 19.31 -2.59
C ASP A 14 -9.20 17.93 -2.58
N ILE A 15 -9.12 17.26 -3.73
CA ILE A 15 -8.37 16.00 -3.88
C ILE A 15 -6.88 16.24 -3.60
N LEU A 16 -6.27 17.27 -4.22
CA LEU A 16 -4.85 17.58 -4.02
C LEU A 16 -4.52 17.94 -2.57
N ARG A 17 -5.42 18.68 -1.89
CA ARG A 17 -5.29 18.97 -0.46
C ARG A 17 -5.37 17.69 0.37
N ALA A 18 -6.33 16.81 0.11
CA ALA A 18 -6.45 15.55 0.82
C ALA A 18 -5.21 14.65 0.62
N LEU A 19 -4.66 14.59 -0.60
CA LEU A 19 -3.41 13.86 -0.88
C LEU A 19 -2.21 14.45 -0.14
N ALA A 20 -2.15 15.78 0.01
CA ALA A 20 -1.11 16.44 0.81
C ALA A 20 -1.28 16.15 2.31
N ASP A 21 -2.50 16.24 2.84
CA ASP A 21 -2.81 15.93 4.25
C ASP A 21 -2.49 14.47 4.62
N HIS A 22 -2.56 13.56 3.63
CA HIS A 22 -2.20 12.15 3.78
C HIS A 22 -0.75 11.82 3.40
N GLY A 23 0.11 12.83 3.20
CA GLY A 23 1.54 12.64 2.99
C GLY A 23 1.90 12.04 1.63
N TYR A 24 1.01 12.08 0.64
CA TYR A 24 1.34 11.72 -0.75
C TYR A 24 2.01 12.88 -1.48
N LEU A 25 1.58 14.12 -1.17
CA LEU A 25 2.05 15.35 -1.81
C LEU A 25 2.63 16.33 -0.81
N ILE A 26 3.54 17.16 -1.30
CA ILE A 26 3.98 18.39 -0.64
C ILE A 26 3.40 19.56 -1.44
N ALA A 27 2.65 20.43 -0.77
CA ALA A 27 2.19 21.68 -1.35
C ALA A 27 3.38 22.63 -1.52
N GLN A 28 3.53 23.17 -2.72
CA GLN A 28 4.53 24.17 -3.09
C GLN A 28 3.85 25.55 -3.22
N GLU A 29 4.65 26.59 -3.42
CA GLU A 29 4.15 27.91 -3.79
C GLU A 29 3.33 27.87 -5.10
N ASP A 30 2.39 28.81 -5.24
CA ASP A 30 1.52 28.98 -6.41
C ASP A 30 0.59 27.81 -6.74
N HIS A 31 0.08 27.10 -5.73
CA HIS A 31 -0.81 25.94 -5.90
C HIS A 31 -0.19 24.78 -6.69
N ARG A 32 1.13 24.69 -6.72
CA ARG A 32 1.84 23.54 -7.27
C ARG A 32 1.94 22.45 -6.22
N TYR A 33 1.94 21.20 -6.68
CA TYR A 33 2.08 20.03 -5.82
C TYR A 33 3.19 19.15 -6.36
N GLN A 34 3.98 18.59 -5.46
CA GLN A 34 5.01 17.61 -5.79
C GLN A 34 4.71 16.32 -5.04
N VAL A 35 4.97 15.18 -5.65
CA VAL A 35 5.00 13.90 -4.93
C VAL A 35 6.04 13.99 -3.81
N VAL A 36 5.76 13.38 -2.66
CA VAL A 36 6.66 13.45 -1.50
C VAL A 36 8.02 12.84 -1.83
N HIS A 37 9.10 13.52 -1.42
CA HIS A 37 10.46 12.99 -1.48
C HIS A 37 10.95 12.80 -0.05
N TRP A 38 11.61 11.69 0.20
CA TRP A 38 12.23 11.38 1.50
C TRP A 38 13.71 11.14 1.28
N THR A 39 14.56 11.72 2.12
CA THR A 39 15.95 11.27 2.18
C THR A 39 15.99 9.80 2.62
N THR A 40 17.06 9.08 2.30
CA THR A 40 17.27 7.71 2.79
C THR A 40 17.06 7.58 4.31
N GLU A 41 17.53 8.55 5.10
CA GLU A 41 17.36 8.55 6.57
C GLU A 41 15.89 8.73 6.98
N GLN A 42 15.20 9.73 6.41
CA GLN A 42 13.77 9.96 6.66
C GLN A 42 12.93 8.75 6.28
N PHE A 43 13.30 8.06 5.20
CA PHE A 43 12.58 6.88 4.73
C PHE A 43 12.78 5.69 5.68
N LYS A 44 13.98 5.49 6.22
CA LYS A 44 14.23 4.49 7.27
C LYS A 44 13.45 4.78 8.54
N ASP A 45 13.49 6.03 9.02
CA ASP A 45 12.73 6.44 10.21
C ASP A 45 11.22 6.22 10.00
N LEU A 46 10.72 6.46 8.78
CA LEU A 46 9.33 6.21 8.42
C LEU A 46 9.01 4.70 8.43
N LEU A 47 9.90 3.85 7.94
CA LEU A 47 9.72 2.38 7.99
C LEU A 47 9.71 1.88 9.44
N ASP A 48 10.62 2.36 10.28
CA ASP A 48 10.70 1.96 11.70
C ASP A 48 9.43 2.39 12.46
N ALA A 49 9.01 3.65 12.29
CA ALA A 49 7.77 4.15 12.89
C ALA A 49 6.53 3.39 12.39
N CYS A 50 6.55 2.99 11.13
CA CYS A 50 5.49 2.18 10.52
C CYS A 50 5.44 0.77 11.13
N GLU A 51 6.58 0.11 11.31
CA GLU A 51 6.67 -1.21 11.97
C GLU A 51 6.05 -1.15 13.37
N ASP A 52 6.45 -0.15 14.18
CA ASP A 52 5.93 0.04 15.54
C ASP A 52 4.41 0.24 15.55
N LEU A 53 3.91 1.10 14.66
CA LEU A 53 2.47 1.39 14.54
C LEU A 53 1.68 0.15 14.16
N ILE A 54 2.15 -0.62 13.16
CA ILE A 54 1.51 -1.88 12.74
C ILE A 54 1.58 -2.91 13.86
N GLY A 55 2.69 -2.99 14.61
CA GLY A 55 2.83 -3.86 15.77
C GLY A 55 1.74 -3.61 16.81
N VAL A 56 1.47 -2.34 17.11
CA VAL A 56 0.35 -1.96 17.99
C VAL A 56 -0.99 -2.40 17.39
N ALA A 57 -1.19 -2.21 16.09
CA ALA A 57 -2.44 -2.57 15.43
C ALA A 57 -2.70 -4.09 15.45
N ILE A 58 -1.68 -4.91 15.17
CA ILE A 58 -1.72 -6.37 15.26
C ILE A 58 -2.08 -6.80 16.68
N ALA A 59 -1.36 -6.29 17.68
CA ALA A 59 -1.59 -6.65 19.08
C ALA A 59 -3.02 -6.32 19.54
N LYS A 60 -3.56 -5.16 19.13
CA LYS A 60 -4.95 -4.80 19.43
C LYS A 60 -5.94 -5.67 18.68
N CYS A 61 -5.70 -5.93 17.40
CA CYS A 61 -6.55 -6.77 16.57
C CYS A 61 -6.66 -8.20 17.13
N MET A 62 -5.56 -8.82 17.57
CA MET A 62 -5.57 -10.15 18.21
C MET A 62 -6.53 -10.26 19.38
N THR A 63 -6.67 -9.19 20.17
CA THR A 63 -7.58 -9.20 21.32
C THR A 63 -9.06 -9.01 20.96
N ARG A 64 -9.36 -8.47 19.77
CA ARG A 64 -10.68 -7.93 19.40
C ARG A 64 -11.31 -8.54 18.15
N ILE A 65 -10.51 -9.20 17.31
CA ILE A 65 -10.99 -9.71 16.03
C ILE A 65 -12.12 -10.72 16.26
N ASN A 66 -13.21 -10.54 15.52
CA ASN A 66 -14.36 -11.43 15.53
C ASN A 66 -14.33 -12.37 14.31
N SER A 67 -15.30 -13.29 14.23
CA SER A 67 -15.39 -14.26 13.14
C SER A 67 -15.50 -13.61 11.76
N SER A 68 -16.23 -12.48 11.65
CA SER A 68 -16.34 -11.75 10.38
C SER A 68 -15.01 -11.11 9.96
N GLY A 69 -14.25 -10.56 10.91
CA GLY A 69 -12.91 -10.03 10.66
C GLY A 69 -11.95 -11.13 10.21
N LEU A 70 -11.93 -12.27 10.91
CA LEU A 70 -11.10 -13.44 10.53
C LEU A 70 -11.44 -13.95 9.13
N ALA A 71 -12.72 -14.08 8.80
CA ALA A 71 -13.15 -14.51 7.47
C ALA A 71 -12.66 -13.54 6.37
N ARG A 72 -12.69 -12.23 6.62
CA ARG A 72 -12.14 -11.22 5.68
C ARG A 72 -10.63 -11.33 5.53
N LEU A 73 -9.89 -11.56 6.61
CA LEU A 73 -8.44 -11.75 6.54
C LEU A 73 -8.08 -13.02 5.75
N GLN A 74 -8.80 -14.12 5.98
CA GLN A 74 -8.66 -15.36 5.21
C GLN A 74 -8.95 -15.14 3.72
N GLU A 75 -10.01 -14.40 3.40
CA GLU A 75 -10.36 -14.11 2.01
C GLU A 75 -9.31 -13.21 1.33
N ALA A 76 -8.73 -12.26 2.05
CA ALA A 76 -7.68 -11.38 1.53
C ALA A 76 -6.43 -12.17 1.12
N VAL A 77 -6.02 -13.18 1.92
CA VAL A 77 -4.86 -14.04 1.62
C VAL A 77 -5.17 -15.24 0.73
N ALA A 78 -6.44 -15.47 0.37
CA ALA A 78 -6.85 -16.51 -0.58
C ALA A 78 -6.48 -16.09 -2.02
N PHE A 79 -5.18 -16.14 -2.30
CA PHE A 79 -4.54 -15.75 -3.55
C PHE A 79 -3.26 -16.57 -3.69
N GLU A 80 -2.89 -16.90 -4.93
CA GLU A 80 -1.65 -17.59 -5.24
C GLU A 80 -1.03 -16.92 -6.46
N PHE A 81 0.27 -16.66 -6.38
CA PHE A 81 1.02 -16.17 -7.52
C PHE A 81 1.31 -17.32 -8.49
N GLN A 82 1.18 -17.04 -9.79
CA GLN A 82 1.76 -17.91 -10.82
C GLN A 82 3.29 -17.82 -10.80
N ASP A 83 3.97 -18.73 -11.51
CA ASP A 83 5.44 -18.73 -11.62
C ASP A 83 5.96 -17.38 -12.14
N THR A 84 5.36 -16.89 -13.22
CA THR A 84 5.56 -15.54 -13.74
C THR A 84 4.51 -14.60 -13.16
N ILE A 85 4.96 -13.56 -12.47
CA ILE A 85 4.09 -12.54 -11.89
C ILE A 85 3.93 -11.40 -12.90
N ASP A 86 2.71 -11.20 -13.38
CA ASP A 86 2.33 -10.08 -14.24
C ASP A 86 1.80 -8.87 -13.44
N GLU A 87 1.50 -7.78 -14.14
CA GLU A 87 1.03 -6.52 -13.54
C GLU A 87 -0.33 -6.63 -12.84
N ILE A 88 -1.20 -7.53 -13.32
CA ILE A 88 -2.53 -7.76 -12.76
C ILE A 88 -2.37 -8.49 -11.42
N GLN A 89 -1.48 -9.47 -11.35
CA GLN A 89 -1.16 -10.19 -10.11
C GLN A 89 -0.52 -9.27 -9.06
N VAL A 90 0.39 -8.37 -9.46
CA VAL A 90 0.97 -7.38 -8.53
C VAL A 90 -0.11 -6.44 -7.99
N GLU A 91 -0.97 -5.90 -8.85
CA GLU A 91 -2.05 -5.02 -8.41
C GLU A 91 -3.07 -5.76 -7.52
N THR A 92 -3.40 -6.99 -7.88
CA THR A 92 -4.30 -7.85 -7.09
C THR A 92 -3.74 -8.09 -5.70
N MET A 93 -2.44 -8.41 -5.60
CA MET A 93 -1.76 -8.55 -4.31
C MET A 93 -1.76 -7.23 -3.53
N GLN A 94 -1.47 -6.09 -4.16
CA GLN A 94 -1.46 -4.79 -3.49
C GLN A 94 -2.83 -4.46 -2.88
N ILE A 95 -3.92 -4.68 -3.62
CA ILE A 95 -5.28 -4.43 -3.13
C ILE A 95 -5.61 -5.37 -1.97
N ARG A 96 -5.27 -6.66 -2.09
CA ARG A 96 -5.50 -7.66 -1.04
C ARG A 96 -4.73 -7.34 0.22
N TRP A 97 -3.46 -6.95 0.09
CA TRP A 97 -2.61 -6.45 1.16
C TRP A 97 -3.22 -5.21 1.82
N TRP A 98 -3.72 -4.25 1.04
CA TRP A 98 -4.40 -3.06 1.56
C TRP A 98 -5.65 -3.41 2.39
N VAL A 99 -6.53 -4.27 1.88
CA VAL A 99 -7.75 -4.70 2.57
C VAL A 99 -7.42 -5.48 3.84
N PHE A 100 -6.38 -6.30 3.81
CA PHE A 100 -5.91 -7.06 4.97
C PHE A 100 -5.56 -6.12 6.14
N TRP A 101 -4.72 -5.10 5.90
CA TRP A 101 -4.34 -4.13 6.94
C TRP A 101 -5.50 -3.23 7.35
N GLN A 102 -6.37 -2.82 6.42
CA GLN A 102 -7.60 -2.11 6.74
C GLN A 102 -8.50 -2.91 7.69
N THR A 103 -8.58 -4.22 7.50
CA THR A 103 -9.37 -5.11 8.37
C THR A 103 -8.78 -5.16 9.78
N ILE A 104 -7.45 -5.25 9.90
CA ILE A 104 -6.74 -5.20 11.20
C ILE A 104 -7.01 -3.88 11.91
N ILE A 105 -6.83 -2.75 11.23
CA ILE A 105 -7.04 -1.40 11.79
C ILE A 105 -8.52 -1.18 12.14
N SER A 106 -9.44 -1.75 11.36
CA SER A 106 -10.88 -1.63 11.60
C SER A 106 -11.37 -2.37 12.85
N ALA A 107 -10.62 -3.35 13.36
CA ALA A 107 -10.88 -3.99 14.66
C ALA A 107 -10.67 -3.02 15.84
N ILE A 108 -10.03 -1.87 15.60
CA ILE A 108 -9.78 -0.83 16.60
C ILE A 108 -10.89 0.23 16.47
N GLU A 109 -11.83 0.27 17.42
CA GLU A 109 -13.00 1.17 17.39
C GLU A 109 -12.69 2.66 17.61
N VAL A 110 -11.41 3.03 17.72
CA VAL A 110 -10.99 4.42 17.94
C VAL A 110 -10.70 5.09 16.59
N ARG A 111 -11.64 5.92 16.12
CA ARG A 111 -11.55 6.60 14.82
C ARG A 111 -10.25 7.40 14.62
N ASN A 112 -9.80 8.11 15.64
CA ASN A 112 -8.55 8.88 15.58
C ASN A 112 -7.32 7.99 15.43
N PHE A 113 -7.33 6.82 16.07
CA PHE A 113 -6.27 5.83 15.92
C PHE A 113 -6.21 5.31 14.48
N ARG A 114 -7.36 5.02 13.86
CA ARG A 114 -7.40 4.62 12.45
C ARG A 114 -6.80 5.67 11.54
N ARG A 115 -7.16 6.96 11.74
CA ARG A 115 -6.58 8.05 10.95
C ARG A 115 -5.06 8.11 11.09
N MET A 116 -4.55 8.03 12.32
CA MET A 116 -3.11 8.01 12.58
C MET A 116 -2.41 6.86 11.86
N MET A 117 -2.97 5.65 11.88
CA MET A 117 -2.42 4.48 11.18
C MET A 117 -2.37 4.68 9.66
N LEU A 118 -3.43 5.26 9.07
CA LEU A 118 -3.48 5.54 7.63
C LEU A 118 -2.51 6.63 7.20
N THR A 119 -2.19 7.57 8.09
CA THR A 119 -1.14 8.56 7.88
C THR A 119 0.26 7.97 8.11
N GLY A 120 0.42 7.03 9.04
CA GLY A 120 1.69 6.35 9.32
C GLY A 120 2.17 5.43 8.19
N MET A 121 1.24 4.90 7.39
CA MET A 121 1.55 4.26 6.11
C MET A 121 0.97 5.08 4.97
N PRO A 122 1.54 6.23 4.55
CA PRO A 122 0.95 7.04 3.49
C PRO A 122 0.92 6.26 2.16
N PRO A 123 0.00 6.57 1.21
CA PRO A 123 -0.10 5.84 -0.05
C PRO A 123 1.23 5.79 -0.84
N ALA A 124 2.06 6.83 -0.74
CA ALA A 124 3.37 6.89 -1.37
C ALA A 124 4.33 5.83 -0.80
N LEU A 125 4.29 5.58 0.52
CA LEU A 125 5.07 4.52 1.16
C LEU A 125 4.58 3.14 0.73
N ARG A 126 3.26 2.91 0.80
CA ARG A 126 2.64 1.61 0.45
C ARG A 126 3.00 1.21 -0.98
N ARG A 127 2.94 2.18 -1.90
CA ARG A 127 3.33 1.98 -3.30
C ARG A 127 4.79 1.62 -3.44
N ARG A 128 5.71 2.37 -2.80
CA ARG A 128 7.16 2.08 -2.81
C ARG A 128 7.49 0.69 -2.32
N VAL A 129 6.86 0.25 -1.23
CA VAL A 129 7.08 -1.09 -0.67
C VAL A 129 6.67 -2.16 -1.66
N ILE A 130 5.46 -2.12 -2.23
CA ILE A 130 5.04 -3.17 -3.17
C ILE A 130 5.86 -3.12 -4.46
N THR A 131 6.17 -1.93 -4.97
CA THR A 131 7.00 -1.78 -6.16
C THR A 131 8.51 -1.90 -5.89
N SER A 132 8.97 -2.16 -4.68
CA SER A 132 10.38 -2.50 -4.46
C SER A 132 10.63 -3.99 -4.54
N LEU A 133 9.60 -4.80 -4.30
CA LEU A 133 9.69 -6.25 -4.22
C LEU A 133 9.91 -6.92 -5.57
N ASP A 134 10.72 -7.96 -5.53
CA ASP A 134 10.88 -8.94 -6.57
C ASP A 134 9.85 -10.09 -6.40
N PRO A 135 9.87 -11.13 -7.25
CA PRO A 135 8.91 -12.22 -7.13
C PRO A 135 9.02 -13.01 -5.81
N GLU A 136 10.21 -13.12 -5.22
CA GLU A 136 10.41 -13.84 -3.96
C GLU A 136 9.84 -13.04 -2.78
N GLY A 137 10.13 -11.74 -2.75
CA GLY A 137 9.62 -10.81 -1.74
C GLY A 137 8.09 -10.71 -1.73
N LEU A 138 7.45 -10.68 -2.90
CA LEU A 138 5.98 -10.70 -3.00
C LEU A 138 5.37 -11.99 -2.43
N ARG A 139 5.98 -13.15 -2.71
CA ARG A 139 5.54 -14.44 -2.19
C ARG A 139 5.78 -14.57 -0.69
N SER A 140 6.94 -14.12 -0.21
CA SER A 140 7.29 -14.06 1.21
C SER A 140 6.29 -13.20 1.99
N MET A 141 5.95 -12.01 1.46
CA MET A 141 4.95 -11.13 2.05
C MET A 141 3.57 -11.80 2.16
N LEU A 142 3.11 -12.48 1.11
CA LEU A 142 1.84 -13.22 1.12
C LEU A 142 1.86 -14.40 2.10
N ALA A 143 2.98 -15.12 2.19
CA ALA A 143 3.17 -16.22 3.13
C ALA A 143 3.09 -15.73 4.58
N ASP A 144 3.78 -14.64 4.92
CA ASP A 144 3.73 -14.03 6.25
C ASP A 144 2.32 -13.57 6.62
N MET A 145 1.60 -12.94 5.69
CA MET A 145 0.21 -12.56 5.90
C MET A 145 -0.66 -13.79 6.17
N THR A 146 -0.45 -14.89 5.43
CA THR A 146 -1.19 -16.14 5.61
C THR A 146 -0.94 -16.74 6.99
N LEU A 147 0.32 -16.78 7.44
CA LEU A 147 0.69 -17.23 8.78
C LEU A 147 0.13 -16.31 9.87
N LEU A 148 0.06 -15.00 9.60
CA LEU A 148 -0.48 -14.03 10.54
C LEU A 148 -1.99 -14.23 10.76
N VAL A 149 -2.75 -14.71 9.77
CA VAL A 149 -4.15 -15.12 9.95
C VAL A 149 -4.26 -16.25 10.97
N ALA A 150 -3.39 -17.26 10.90
CA ALA A 150 -3.39 -18.36 11.87
C ALA A 150 -3.06 -17.84 13.28
N ALA A 151 -2.11 -16.90 13.39
CA ALA A 151 -1.77 -16.25 14.67
C ALA A 151 -2.94 -15.43 15.23
N PHE A 152 -3.74 -14.74 14.39
CA PHE A 152 -4.96 -14.07 14.84
C PHE A 152 -5.99 -15.05 15.38
N GLN A 153 -6.15 -16.20 14.73
CA GLN A 153 -7.09 -17.23 15.15
C GLN A 153 -6.73 -17.85 16.51
N SER A 154 -5.44 -18.11 16.75
CA SER A 154 -4.93 -18.61 18.03
C SER A 154 -4.67 -17.52 19.07
N ARG A 155 -4.78 -16.24 18.68
CA ARG A 155 -4.39 -15.06 19.49
C ARG A 155 -2.94 -15.12 19.97
N ASP A 156 -2.05 -15.65 19.12
CA ASP A 156 -0.64 -15.78 19.42
C ASP A 156 0.12 -14.48 19.14
N HIS A 157 0.22 -13.66 20.18
CA HIS A 157 0.92 -12.38 20.15
C HIS A 157 2.40 -12.48 19.77
N ALA A 158 3.08 -13.53 20.22
CA ALA A 158 4.52 -13.69 19.96
C ALA A 158 4.75 -13.99 18.48
N THR A 159 3.98 -14.94 17.93
CA THR A 159 4.06 -15.27 16.50
C THR A 159 3.68 -14.07 15.63
N GLY A 160 2.64 -13.31 15.96
CA GLY A 160 2.30 -12.11 15.19
C GLY A 160 3.38 -11.04 15.17
N ALA A 161 4.03 -10.79 16.32
CA ALA A 161 5.15 -9.85 16.39
C ALA A 161 6.36 -10.34 15.59
N GLN A 162 6.66 -11.64 15.65
CA GLN A 162 7.75 -12.23 14.88
C GLN A 162 7.53 -12.14 13.36
N LEU A 163 6.30 -12.44 12.90
CA LEU A 163 5.95 -12.36 11.47
C LEU A 163 6.02 -10.92 10.94
N LEU A 164 5.57 -9.94 11.73
CA LEU A 164 5.70 -8.53 11.35
C LEU A 164 7.18 -8.15 11.17
N LYS A 165 8.02 -8.49 12.15
CA LYS A 165 9.44 -8.20 12.11
C LYS A 165 10.13 -8.90 10.94
N HIS A 166 9.75 -10.15 10.66
CA HIS A 166 10.24 -10.89 9.50
C HIS A 166 9.89 -10.17 8.20
N GLN A 167 8.63 -9.76 8.05
CA GLN A 167 8.17 -9.06 6.85
C GLN A 167 8.93 -7.74 6.63
N PHE A 168 9.07 -6.90 7.67
CA PHE A 168 9.82 -5.65 7.57
C PHE A 168 11.30 -5.87 7.28
N ALA A 169 11.93 -6.85 7.93
CA ALA A 169 13.31 -7.21 7.66
C ALA A 169 13.52 -7.69 6.21
N ALA A 170 12.52 -8.36 5.62
CA ALA A 170 12.58 -8.85 4.26
C ALA A 170 12.50 -7.72 3.22
N PHE A 171 11.56 -6.77 3.35
CA PHE A 171 11.35 -5.76 2.30
C PHE A 171 12.09 -4.44 2.54
N ALA A 172 12.43 -4.08 3.79
CA ALA A 172 12.98 -2.77 4.10
C ALA A 172 14.29 -2.44 3.35
N PRO A 173 15.26 -3.36 3.21
CA PRO A 173 16.48 -3.09 2.45
C PRO A 173 16.19 -2.69 0.99
N ASP A 174 15.30 -3.41 0.32
CA ASP A 174 14.94 -3.15 -1.08
C ASP A 174 14.13 -1.87 -1.23
N ALA A 175 13.21 -1.60 -0.30
CA ALA A 175 12.43 -0.37 -0.28
C ALA A 175 13.32 0.86 -0.08
N VAL A 176 14.30 0.76 0.83
CA VAL A 176 15.29 1.82 1.08
C VAL A 176 16.18 2.01 -0.15
N ALA A 177 16.64 0.94 -0.79
CA ALA A 177 17.46 1.04 -2.00
C ALA A 177 16.69 1.70 -3.16
N ALA A 178 15.38 1.39 -3.29
CA ALA A 178 14.51 1.98 -4.30
C ALA A 178 14.13 3.45 -4.02
N ASN A 179 14.27 3.93 -2.78
CA ASN A 179 13.84 5.27 -2.37
C ASN A 179 14.52 6.40 -3.15
N GLU A 180 15.83 6.34 -3.34
CA GLU A 180 16.56 7.39 -4.06
C GLU A 180 16.19 7.42 -5.55
N GLN A 181 15.91 6.26 -6.11
CA GLN A 181 15.45 6.14 -7.49
C GLN A 181 14.02 6.65 -7.67
N PHE A 182 13.14 6.45 -6.67
CA PHE A 182 11.84 7.10 -6.66
C PHE A 182 12.00 8.62 -6.75
N ASN A 183 12.86 9.20 -5.91
CA ASN A 183 13.02 10.65 -5.85
C ASN A 183 13.53 11.25 -7.18
N SER A 184 14.23 10.48 -8.01
CA SER A 184 14.71 10.94 -9.32
C SER A 184 13.70 10.76 -10.46
N LEU A 185 12.73 9.86 -10.30
CA LEU A 185 11.72 9.54 -11.32
C LEU A 185 10.34 10.15 -11.04
N ALA A 186 10.06 10.50 -9.79
CA ALA A 186 8.78 11.08 -9.39
C ALA A 186 8.47 12.36 -10.18
N SER A 187 7.31 12.37 -10.84
CA SER A 187 6.87 13.46 -11.73
C SER A 187 5.50 13.98 -11.30
N SER A 188 5.22 15.25 -11.59
CA SER A 188 3.88 15.83 -11.44
C SER A 188 2.84 15.15 -12.34
N ASP A 189 3.26 14.41 -13.35
CA ASP A 189 2.36 13.64 -14.22
C ASP A 189 1.62 12.52 -13.47
N GLU A 190 2.15 12.06 -12.32
CA GLU A 190 1.49 11.08 -11.46
C GLU A 190 0.13 11.54 -10.91
N ILE A 191 -0.05 12.85 -10.80
CA ILE A 191 -1.24 13.48 -10.23
C ILE A 191 -2.01 14.28 -11.28
N ASN A 192 -1.79 13.96 -12.57
CA ASN A 192 -2.55 14.59 -13.64
C ASN A 192 -4.02 14.12 -13.59
N LEU A 193 -4.86 14.94 -12.96
CA LEU A 193 -6.30 14.68 -12.81
C LEU A 193 -7.08 14.87 -14.13
N HIS A 194 -6.44 15.35 -15.19
CA HIS A 194 -7.05 15.66 -16.48
C HIS A 194 -6.71 14.65 -17.58
N ASP A 195 -5.54 13.99 -17.51
CA ASP A 195 -5.15 12.91 -18.42
C ASP A 195 -5.04 11.58 -17.64
N ARG A 196 -5.98 10.67 -17.90
CA ARG A 196 -6.01 9.33 -17.29
C ARG A 196 -5.31 8.27 -18.13
N ARG A 197 -4.61 8.64 -19.21
CA ARG A 197 -3.80 7.69 -19.97
C ARG A 197 -2.71 7.14 -19.05
N LEU A 198 -2.51 5.82 -19.10
CA LEU A 198 -1.37 5.17 -18.45
C LEU A 198 -0.10 5.88 -18.92
N LEU A 199 0.67 6.46 -17.98
CA LEU A 199 1.97 7.05 -18.31
C LEU A 199 2.80 6.00 -19.04
N SER A 200 3.53 6.43 -20.05
CA SER A 200 4.31 5.54 -20.92
C SER A 200 5.61 5.03 -20.26
N HIS A 201 5.84 5.31 -18.98
CA HIS A 201 7.07 4.95 -18.27
C HIS A 201 6.78 4.47 -16.84
N PRO A 202 7.53 3.47 -16.34
CA PRO A 202 7.47 3.05 -14.96
C PRO A 202 7.88 4.20 -14.05
N VAL A 203 7.03 4.52 -13.08
CA VAL A 203 7.15 5.74 -12.27
C VAL A 203 8.20 5.59 -11.16
N PHE A 204 8.72 4.39 -10.92
CA PHE A 204 9.63 4.09 -9.78
C PHE A 204 10.82 3.21 -10.11
N ARG A 205 10.99 2.83 -11.38
CA ARG A 205 12.02 1.88 -11.79
C ARG A 205 12.60 2.29 -13.15
N PRO A 206 13.83 1.91 -13.48
CA PRO A 206 14.37 2.01 -14.83
C PRO A 206 13.54 1.21 -15.83
N ALA A 207 13.67 1.55 -17.12
CA ALA A 207 12.99 0.81 -18.19
C ALA A 207 13.48 -0.64 -18.34
N ASP A 208 14.68 -0.96 -17.85
CA ASP A 208 15.32 -2.28 -17.89
C ASP A 208 15.17 -3.08 -16.58
N ASP A 209 14.33 -2.63 -15.66
CA ASP A 209 14.09 -3.35 -14.41
C ASP A 209 13.37 -4.68 -14.63
N VAL A 210 13.91 -5.74 -14.02
CA VAL A 210 13.44 -7.13 -14.22
C VAL A 210 12.42 -7.60 -13.19
N ARG A 211 12.12 -6.77 -12.18
CA ARG A 211 11.10 -7.09 -11.18
C ARG A 211 9.70 -7.09 -11.82
N PRO A 212 8.69 -7.73 -11.20
CA PRO A 212 7.35 -7.82 -11.76
C PRO A 212 6.79 -6.47 -12.21
N PRO A 213 6.19 -6.38 -13.41
CA PRO A 213 5.64 -5.13 -13.92
C PRO A 213 4.50 -4.65 -13.05
N PHE A 214 4.18 -3.36 -13.12
CA PHE A 214 3.04 -2.79 -12.40
C PHE A 214 2.36 -1.69 -13.21
N SER A 215 1.03 -1.63 -13.07
CA SER A 215 0.20 -0.57 -13.66
C SER A 215 0.32 0.72 -12.86
N ILE A 216 0.13 1.84 -13.56
CA ILE A 216 0.09 3.16 -12.91
C ILE A 216 -1.22 3.32 -12.16
N GLY A 217 -1.11 3.71 -10.89
CA GLY A 217 -2.27 3.98 -10.06
C GLY A 217 -2.89 2.72 -9.46
N PHE A 218 -2.08 1.93 -8.73
CA PHE A 218 -2.60 0.87 -7.85
C PHE A 218 -3.85 1.34 -7.14
N ARG A 219 -4.94 0.63 -7.38
CA ARG A 219 -6.24 0.97 -6.81
C ARG A 219 -6.24 0.63 -5.33
N GLU A 220 -6.79 1.51 -4.50
CA GLU A 220 -6.99 1.24 -3.07
C GLU A 220 -8.49 1.34 -2.76
N PRO A 221 -9.29 0.30 -3.08
CA PRO A 221 -10.72 0.32 -2.80
C PRO A 221 -10.98 0.49 -1.29
N LEU A 222 -12.05 1.20 -0.94
CA LEU A 222 -12.40 1.50 0.44
C LEU A 222 -13.10 0.33 1.14
N SER A 223 -13.53 -0.68 0.37
CA SER A 223 -14.19 -1.87 0.90
C SER A 223 -13.92 -3.11 0.06
N TRP A 224 -14.14 -4.27 0.69
CA TRP A 224 -14.05 -5.55 -0.01
C TRP A 224 -15.11 -5.70 -1.12
N ALA A 225 -16.28 -5.09 -0.95
CA ALA A 225 -17.31 -5.07 -1.99
C ALA A 225 -16.84 -4.28 -3.23
N GLU A 226 -16.20 -3.14 -3.02
CA GLU A 226 -15.58 -2.35 -4.11
C GLU A 226 -14.49 -3.15 -4.81
N PHE A 227 -13.63 -3.86 -4.06
CA PHE A 227 -12.63 -4.73 -4.66
C PHE A 227 -13.26 -5.80 -5.57
N LYS A 228 -14.26 -6.54 -5.09
CA LYS A 228 -14.94 -7.58 -5.90
C LYS A 228 -15.57 -7.00 -7.16
N ALA A 229 -16.08 -5.77 -7.10
CA ALA A 229 -16.66 -5.08 -8.25
C ALA A 229 -15.62 -4.74 -9.34
N LEU A 230 -14.31 -4.74 -9.04
CA LEU A 230 -13.25 -4.52 -10.03
C LEU A 230 -13.01 -5.73 -10.94
N GLY A 231 -13.52 -6.92 -10.58
CA GLY A 231 -13.35 -8.14 -11.39
C GLY A 231 -11.93 -8.72 -11.41
N LEU A 232 -11.01 -8.19 -10.59
CA LEU A 232 -9.61 -8.67 -10.47
C LEU A 232 -9.46 -9.92 -9.61
N ALA A 233 -10.53 -10.31 -8.89
CA ALA A 233 -10.53 -11.40 -7.93
C ALA A 233 -10.90 -12.77 -8.53
N GLN A 234 -10.89 -12.90 -9.86
CA GLN A 234 -11.21 -14.13 -10.58
C GLN A 234 -9.98 -15.03 -10.72
#